data_AF-A0A6J4G168-F1
#
_entry.id   AF-A0A6J4G168-F1
#
_cell.length_a   1.000
_cell.length_b   1.000
_cell.length_c   1.000
_cell.angle_alpha   90.00
_cell.angle_beta   90.00
_cell.angle_gamma   90.00
#
_symmetry.space_group_name_H-M   'P 1'
#
loop_
_entity.id
_entity.type
_entity.pdbx_description
1 polymer ?
#
loop_
_entity_poly.entity_id
_entity_poly.type
_entity_poly.pdbx_seq_one_letter_code
_entity_poly.pdbx_strand_id
1 'polypeptide(L)'
;MAVKSRSVIIGEIEDHITKYGGDFAEWFIGCTGTPTATLFTKHQVREKGDPWIVRRAKDEYDAHDVVDYFRASRNAKARPREPRDTDLYIYAFKIKGHTKV
;
A
#
# COMPACT_ATOMS: atom_id res chain seq x y z
N MET A 1 14.84 -2.06 8.74
CA MET A 1 13.57 -1.31 8.58
C MET A 1 12.88 -1.28 9.94
N ALA A 2 12.61 -0.09 10.49
CA ALA A 2 11.92 0.02 11.78
C ALA A 2 10.44 -0.34 11.64
N VAL A 3 9.94 -1.08 12.61
CA VAL A 3 8.52 -1.44 12.73
C VAL A 3 7.73 -0.18 13.09
N LYS A 4 6.66 0.12 12.35
CA LYS A 4 5.82 1.31 12.59
C LYS A 4 4.41 0.91 13.01
N SER A 5 3.80 1.71 13.87
CA SER A 5 2.39 1.56 14.28
C SER A 5 1.47 1.98 13.12
N ARG A 6 0.26 1.39 13.04
CA ARG A 6 -0.74 1.71 12.00
C ARG A 6 -0.93 3.20 11.75
N SER A 7 -1.06 4.02 12.80
CA SER A 7 -1.32 5.46 12.66
C SER A 7 -0.18 6.19 11.96
N VAL A 8 1.06 5.75 12.17
CA VAL A 8 2.24 6.32 11.51
C VAL A 8 2.26 5.90 10.04
N ILE A 9 1.91 4.64 9.75
CA ILE A 9 1.84 4.13 8.37
C ILE A 9 0.75 4.85 7.58
N ILE A 10 -0.43 5.02 8.18
CA ILE A 10 -1.53 5.78 7.59
C ILE A 10 -1.08 7.20 7.29
N GLY A 11 -0.51 7.91 8.27
CA GLY A 11 -0.04 9.28 8.07
C GLY A 11 1.03 9.39 6.98
N GLU A 12 1.98 8.45 6.91
CA GLU A 12 2.99 8.47 5.85
C GLU A 12 2.41 8.16 4.47
N ILE A 13 1.44 7.25 4.37
CA ILE A 13 0.77 6.94 3.10
C ILE A 13 -0.09 8.15 2.68
N GLU A 14 -0.85 8.76 3.58
CA GLU A 14 -1.64 9.97 3.30
C GLU A 14 -0.76 11.14 2.88
N ASP A 15 0.35 11.39 3.58
CA ASP A 15 1.34 12.42 3.20
C ASP A 15 1.91 12.12 1.82
N HIS A 16 2.26 10.86 1.54
CA HIS A 16 2.80 10.46 0.24
C HIS A 16 1.76 10.65 -0.88
N ILE A 17 0.52 10.21 -0.68
CA ILE A 17 -0.57 10.40 -1.63
C ILE A 17 -0.80 11.89 -1.90
N THR A 18 -0.84 12.70 -0.84
CA THR A 18 -1.03 14.15 -0.93
C THR A 18 0.13 14.82 -1.64
N LYS A 19 1.37 14.41 -1.36
CA LYS A 19 2.60 14.98 -1.92
C LYS A 19 2.77 14.67 -3.41
N TYR A 20 2.44 13.46 -3.83
CA TYR A 20 2.54 13.06 -5.25
C TYR A 20 1.28 13.39 -6.06
N GLY A 21 0.19 13.74 -5.38
CA GLY A 21 -1.07 14.14 -5.98
C GLY A 21 -1.85 12.99 -6.62
N GLY A 22 -3.17 13.15 -6.67
CA GLY A 22 -4.11 12.17 -7.21
C GLY A 22 -5.24 11.89 -6.22
N ASP A 23 -6.36 11.40 -6.74
CA ASP A 23 -7.47 10.95 -5.91
C ASP A 23 -7.11 9.62 -5.26
N PHE A 24 -7.56 9.36 -4.03
CA PHE A 24 -7.31 8.08 -3.36
C PHE A 24 -7.82 6.87 -4.18
N ALA A 25 -8.84 7.06 -5.02
CA ALA A 25 -9.33 6.03 -5.95
C ALA A 25 -8.31 5.66 -7.05
N GLU A 26 -7.34 6.53 -7.34
CA GLU A 26 -6.21 6.26 -8.24
C GLU A 26 -5.05 5.56 -7.53
N TRP A 27 -5.17 5.26 -6.24
CA TRP A 27 -4.14 4.56 -5.48
C TRP A 27 -4.59 3.15 -5.15
N PHE A 28 -3.63 2.23 -5.26
CA PHE A 28 -3.78 0.85 -4.84
C PHE A 28 -2.96 0.60 -3.58
N ILE A 29 -3.60 0.02 -2.57
CA ILE A 29 -3.02 -0.26 -1.27
C ILE A 29 -3.22 -1.75 -0.96
N GLY A 30 -2.16 -2.43 -0.53
CA GLY A 30 -2.23 -3.84 -0.18
C GLY A 30 -1.20 -4.18 0.88
N CYS A 31 -1.35 -5.37 1.45
CA CYS A 31 -0.33 -6.00 2.27
C CYS A 31 0.27 -7.18 1.50
N THR A 32 1.57 -7.42 1.68
CA THR A 32 2.30 -8.57 1.13
C THR A 32 3.51 -8.91 2.00
N GLY A 33 3.95 -10.16 2.00
CA GLY A 33 5.21 -10.58 2.61
C GLY A 33 6.42 -10.22 1.75
N THR A 34 6.20 -10.00 0.44
CA THR A 34 7.25 -9.71 -0.56
C THR A 34 6.90 -8.48 -1.42
N PRO A 35 7.05 -7.27 -0.87
CA PRO A 35 6.59 -6.04 -1.52
C PRO A 35 7.32 -5.74 -2.82
N THR A 36 8.62 -6.00 -2.88
CA THR A 36 9.46 -5.80 -4.07
C THR A 36 9.00 -6.66 -5.24
N ALA A 37 8.84 -7.97 -5.03
CA ALA A 37 8.37 -8.87 -6.08
C ALA A 37 6.94 -8.50 -6.52
N THR A 38 6.07 -8.17 -5.57
CA THR A 38 4.69 -7.83 -5.87
C THR A 38 4.58 -6.51 -6.66
N LEU A 39 5.29 -5.45 -6.27
CA LEU A 39 5.25 -4.15 -6.95
C LEU A 39 5.87 -4.22 -8.36
N PHE A 40 7.09 -4.73 -8.49
CA PHE A 40 7.84 -4.66 -9.74
C PHE A 40 7.50 -5.81 -10.69
N THR A 41 7.27 -7.02 -10.17
CA THR A 41 7.00 -8.21 -11.00
C THR A 41 5.52 -8.38 -11.29
N LYS A 42 4.65 -8.24 -10.29
CA LYS A 42 3.20 -8.49 -10.47
C LYS A 42 2.46 -7.25 -10.96
N HIS A 43 2.67 -6.11 -10.31
CA HIS A 43 1.99 -4.85 -10.65
C HIS A 43 2.70 -4.03 -11.74
N GLN A 44 3.94 -4.39 -12.11
CA GLN A 44 4.77 -3.69 -13.09
C GLN A 44 4.94 -2.19 -12.79
N VAL A 45 4.95 -1.83 -11.50
CA VAL A 45 5.24 -0.46 -11.05
C VAL A 45 6.66 -0.09 -11.44
N ARG A 46 6.91 1.12 -11.94
CA ARG A 46 8.28 1.54 -12.25
C ARG A 46 8.93 2.12 -11.01
N GLU A 47 10.02 1.50 -10.61
CA GLU A 47 10.83 1.90 -9.46
C GLU A 47 11.33 3.36 -9.58
N LYS A 48 11.64 3.79 -10.80
CA LYS A 48 11.88 5.19 -11.16
C LYS A 48 10.72 5.76 -11.99
N GLY A 49 10.04 6.76 -11.44
CA GLY A 49 9.05 7.58 -12.14
C GLY A 49 7.60 7.35 -11.73
N ASP A 50 7.30 6.25 -11.03
CA ASP A 50 6.00 6.06 -10.39
C ASP A 50 6.08 6.33 -8.89
N PRO A 51 5.04 6.95 -8.31
CA PRO A 51 4.98 7.16 -6.88
C PRO A 51 4.48 5.87 -6.20
N TRP A 52 5.36 5.30 -5.39
CA TRP A 52 5.11 4.11 -4.60
C TRP A 52 5.77 4.23 -3.22
N ILE A 53 5.17 3.59 -2.23
CA ILE A 53 5.63 3.57 -0.85
C ILE A 53 5.43 2.18 -0.27
N VAL A 54 6.45 1.69 0.43
CA VAL A 54 6.40 0.43 1.18
C VAL A 54 6.67 0.72 2.65
N ARG A 55 5.86 0.16 3.52
CA ARG A 55 5.98 0.27 4.97
C ARG A 55 5.79 -1.09 5.63
N ARG A 56 6.43 -1.29 6.77
CA ARG A 56 6.35 -2.52 7.54
C ARG A 56 5.57 -2.26 8.82
N ALA A 57 4.46 -2.98 9.00
CA ALA A 57 3.71 -3.03 10.24
C ALA A 57 4.40 -3.88 11.31
N LYS A 58 3.93 -3.70 12.54
CA LYS A 58 4.31 -4.54 13.67
C LYS A 58 3.74 -5.94 13.57
N ASP A 59 2.51 -6.02 13.10
CA ASP A 59 1.73 -7.24 13.09
C ASP A 59 0.85 -7.28 11.84
N GLU A 60 0.38 -8.47 11.47
CA GLU A 60 -0.55 -8.66 10.36
C GLU A 60 -1.85 -7.90 10.62
N TYR A 61 -2.31 -7.86 11.88
CA TYR A 61 -3.51 -7.13 12.26
C TYR A 61 -3.38 -5.63 11.98
N ASP A 62 -2.24 -5.02 12.32
CA ASP A 62 -1.95 -3.62 12.00
C ASP A 62 -1.91 -3.41 10.48
N ALA A 63 -1.30 -4.32 9.72
CA ALA A 63 -1.24 -4.21 8.26
C ALA A 63 -2.64 -4.22 7.63
N HIS A 64 -3.48 -5.18 8.04
CA HIS A 64 -4.84 -5.29 7.53
C HIS A 64 -5.74 -4.13 7.96
N ASP A 65 -5.61 -3.66 9.19
CA ASP A 65 -6.38 -2.52 9.71
C ASP A 65 -6.08 -1.23 8.92
N VAL A 66 -4.81 -1.02 8.54
CA VAL A 66 -4.42 0.09 7.66
C VAL A 66 -5.10 -0.03 6.29
N VAL A 67 -5.04 -1.22 5.67
CA VAL A 67 -5.64 -1.45 4.34
C VAL A 67 -7.17 -1.23 4.38
N ASP A 68 -7.83 -1.75 5.41
CA ASP A 68 -9.28 -1.59 5.59
C ASP A 68 -9.65 -0.12 5.84
N TYR A 69 -8.87 0.59 6.66
CA TYR A 69 -9.05 2.02 6.90
C TYR A 69 -8.99 2.82 5.59
N PHE A 70 -7.99 2.59 4.74
CA PHE A 70 -7.90 3.30 3.46
C PHE A 70 -9.04 2.95 2.51
N ARG A 71 -9.47 1.69 2.49
CA ARG A 71 -10.61 1.25 1.69
C ARG A 71 -11.92 1.91 2.15
N ALA A 72 -12.20 1.90 3.45
CA ALA A 72 -13.45 2.38 4.02
C ALA A 72 -13.51 3.91 4.13
N SER A 73 -12.41 4.54 4.56
CA SER A 73 -12.35 5.98 4.85
C SER A 73 -12.04 6.83 3.61
N ARG A 74 -11.18 6.32 2.72
CA ARG A 74 -10.66 7.08 1.57
C ARG A 74 -11.13 6.54 0.23
N ASN A 75 -11.94 5.48 0.21
CA ASN A 75 -12.39 4.80 -1.00
C ASN A 75 -11.23 4.40 -1.93
N ALA A 76 -10.05 4.16 -1.35
CA ALA A 76 -8.87 3.75 -2.09
C ALA A 76 -9.03 2.31 -2.58
N LYS A 77 -8.39 1.98 -3.70
CA LYS A 77 -8.39 0.58 -4.14
C LYS A 77 -7.53 -0.22 -3.20
N ALA A 78 -8.14 -1.22 -2.58
CA ALA A 78 -7.46 -2.08 -1.63
C ALA A 78 -7.63 -3.54 -2.02
N ARG A 79 -6.58 -4.33 -1.81
CA ARG A 79 -6.70 -5.78 -1.94
C ARG A 79 -7.49 -6.33 -0.73
N PRO A 80 -8.52 -7.15 -0.95
CA PRO A 80 -9.22 -7.80 0.16
C PRO A 80 -8.26 -8.73 0.92
N ARG A 81 -8.45 -8.83 2.23
CA ARG A 81 -7.70 -9.72 3.12
C ARG A 81 -7.81 -11.17 2.62
N GLU A 82 -6.67 -11.79 2.32
CA GLU A 82 -6.59 -13.24 2.14
C GLU A 82 -6.19 -13.90 3.47
N PRO A 83 -6.81 -15.03 3.85
CA PRO A 83 -6.62 -15.66 5.16
C PRO A 83 -5.25 -16.34 5.35
N ARG A 84 -4.34 -16.26 4.36
CA ARG A 84 -2.99 -16.86 4.40
C ARG A 84 -1.87 -15.82 4.35
N ASP A 85 -2.22 -14.54 4.40
CA ASP A 85 -1.29 -13.44 4.24
C ASP A 85 -0.62 -13.14 5.59
N THR A 86 0.52 -13.79 5.88
CA THR A 86 1.48 -13.36 6.94
C THR A 86 2.23 -12.10 6.50
N ASP A 87 1.46 -11.09 6.13
CA ASP A 87 1.91 -10.01 5.28
C ASP A 87 2.12 -8.74 6.10
N LEU A 88 3.34 -8.65 6.63
CA LEU A 88 3.77 -7.54 7.48
C LEU A 88 4.11 -6.27 6.70
N TYR A 89 4.21 -6.32 5.36
CA TYR A 89 4.54 -5.15 4.55
C TYR A 89 3.31 -4.60 3.84
N ILE A 90 2.95 -3.37 4.18
CA ILE A 90 1.97 -2.58 3.44
C ILE A 90 2.69 -1.91 2.27
N TYR A 91 2.11 -1.98 1.09
CA TYR A 91 2.55 -1.26 -0.07
C TYR A 91 1.41 -0.42 -0.61
N ALA A 92 1.74 0.79 -1.07
CA ALA A 92 0.82 1.65 -1.78
C ALA A 92 1.49 2.20 -3.03
N PHE A 93 0.77 2.23 -4.14
CA PHE A 93 1.26 2.79 -5.39
C PHE A 93 0.14 3.46 -6.17
N LYS A 94 0.49 4.47 -6.96
CA LYS A 94 -0.47 5.11 -7.86
C LYS A 94 -0.70 4.26 -9.10
N ILE A 95 -1.96 3.97 -9.37
CA ILE A 95 -2.42 3.26 -10.55
C ILE A 95 -2.25 4.19 -11.74
N LYS A 96 -1.45 3.76 -12.72
CA LYS A 96 -1.33 4.40 -14.03
C LYS A 96 -1.73 3.40 -15.12
N GLY A 97 -1.89 3.89 -16.34
CA GLY A 97 -2.29 3.06 -17.48
C GLY A 97 -1.38 1.85 -17.76
N HIS A 98 -0.13 1.85 -17.25
CA HIS A 98 0.80 0.72 -17.38
C HIS A 98 0.84 -0.22 -16.15
N THR A 99 0.30 0.19 -15.00
CA THR A 99 0.31 -0.64 -13.80
C THR A 99 -0.86 -1.60 -13.82
N LYS A 100 -0.62 -2.88 -13.51
CA LYS A 100 -1.69 -3.88 -13.34
C LYS A 100 -2.12 -3.89 -11.88
N VAL A 101 -3.42 -3.77 -11.61
CA VAL A 101 -4.01 -3.89 -10.26
C VAL A 101 -4.80 -5.17 -10.10
#